data_AF-A0A1Q4ASJ6-F1
#
_entry.id   AF-A0A1Q4ASJ6-F1
#
_cell.length_a   1.000
_cell.length_b   1.000
_cell.length_c   1.000
_cell.angle_alpha   90.00
_cell.angle_beta   90.00
_cell.angle_gamma   90.00
#
_symmetry.space_group_name_H-M   'P 1'
#
loop_
_entity.id
_entity.type
_entity.pdbx_description
1 polymer ?
#
loop_
_entity_poly.entity_id
_entity_poly.type
_entity_poly.pdbx_seq_one_letter_code
_entity_poly.pdbx_strand_id
1 'polypeptide(L)'
;MTLELDSPAGIHWMSPESGLWVATRKGDYLGMIERLDGRYLASDAKGRGRGSFEGLAEAQVAVDGEDVAAHDRREILMLRATIALTGLTTLGLAYGIFQLAS
;
A
#
# COMPACT_ATOMS: atom_id res chain seq x y z
N MET A 1 31.64 12.50 -14.08
CA MET A 1 31.18 11.77 -12.89
C MET A 1 30.11 12.63 -12.24
N THR A 2 28.88 12.51 -12.75
CA THR A 2 27.73 13.28 -12.26
C THR A 2 27.33 12.64 -10.94
N LEU A 3 27.46 13.39 -9.85
CA LEU A 3 26.86 13.01 -8.57
C LEU A 3 25.35 13.09 -8.79
N GLU A 4 24.72 11.97 -9.12
CA GLU A 4 23.29 11.81 -8.89
C GLU A 4 23.12 11.96 -7.39
N LEU A 5 22.67 13.15 -6.99
CA LEU A 5 22.24 13.41 -5.63
C LEU A 5 21.06 12.47 -5.42
N ASP A 6 21.35 11.32 -4.82
CA ASP A 6 20.38 10.37 -4.30
C ASP A 6 19.39 11.22 -3.50
N SER A 7 18.19 11.41 -4.07
CA SER A 7 17.14 12.22 -3.44
C SER A 7 17.03 11.77 -1.98
N PRO A 8 16.88 12.67 -1.00
CA PRO A 8 17.11 12.38 0.43
C PRO A 8 16.23 11.27 1.06
N ALA A 9 15.38 10.60 0.29
CA ALA A 9 14.61 9.42 0.67
C ALA A 9 14.81 8.19 -0.24
N GLY A 10 15.57 8.25 -1.34
CA GLY A 10 15.82 7.12 -2.25
C GLY A 10 14.57 6.46 -2.85
N ILE A 11 13.39 7.09 -2.75
CA ILE A 11 12.14 6.59 -3.31
C ILE A 11 12.02 7.01 -4.77
N HIS A 12 11.86 6.03 -5.63
CA HIS A 12 11.49 6.18 -7.02
C HIS A 12 10.00 5.89 -7.21
N TRP A 13 9.29 6.85 -7.80
CA TRP A 13 7.86 6.74 -8.09
C TRP A 13 7.64 6.46 -9.57
N MET A 14 6.81 5.46 -9.86
CA MET A 14 6.38 5.11 -11.23
C MET A 14 4.86 5.18 -11.34
N SER A 15 4.35 5.51 -12.53
CA SER A 15 2.91 5.45 -12.84
C SER A 15 2.67 4.47 -13.99
N PRO A 16 2.47 3.16 -13.68
CA PRO A 16 2.29 2.14 -14.71
C PRO A 16 0.94 2.26 -15.41
N GLU A 17 -0.07 2.83 -14.73
CA GLU A 17 -1.40 3.06 -15.25
C GLU A 17 -1.91 4.43 -14.79
N SER A 18 -2.82 5.04 -15.57
CA SER A 18 -3.49 6.28 -15.18
C SER A 18 -4.22 6.11 -13.86
N GLY A 19 -3.87 6.92 -12.87
CA GLY A 19 -4.47 6.84 -11.54
C GLY A 19 -3.80 5.84 -10.61
N LEU A 20 -2.69 5.22 -11.01
CA LEU A 20 -1.90 4.35 -10.14
C LEU A 20 -0.45 4.87 -10.06
N TRP A 21 0.07 4.95 -8.85
CA TRP A 21 1.47 5.28 -8.57
C TRP A 21 2.07 4.22 -7.65
N VAL A 22 3.28 3.79 -7.95
CA VAL A 22 4.01 2.75 -7.21
C VAL A 22 5.31 3.33 -6.70
N ALA A 23 5.56 3.20 -5.40
CA ALA A 23 6.82 3.55 -4.76
C ALA A 23 7.77 2.36 -4.74
N THR A 24 9.02 2.62 -5.14
CA THR A 24 10.12 1.67 -5.03
C THR A 24 11.32 2.34 -4.39
N ARG A 25 12.12 1.63 -3.59
CA ARG A 25 13.37 2.13 -3.02
C ARG A 25 14.43 1.05 -3.15
N LYS A 26 15.52 1.35 -3.86
CA LYS A 26 16.59 0.37 -4.16
C LYS A 26 16.09 -0.95 -4.78
N GLY A 27 14.99 -0.88 -5.55
CA GLY A 27 14.35 -2.04 -6.18
C GLY A 27 13.27 -2.73 -5.33
N ASP A 28 13.14 -2.38 -4.04
CA ASP A 28 12.10 -2.90 -3.16
C ASP A 28 10.80 -2.11 -3.32
N TYR A 29 9.66 -2.80 -3.40
CA TYR A 29 8.34 -2.19 -3.41
C TYR A 29 7.97 -1.69 -2.01
N LEU A 30 7.62 -0.40 -1.91
CA LEU A 30 7.25 0.24 -0.64
C LEU A 30 5.74 0.41 -0.45
N GLY A 31 5.01 0.50 -1.56
CA GLY A 31 3.58 0.78 -1.53
C GLY A 31 3.08 1.40 -2.81
N MET A 32 1.79 1.70 -2.83
CA MET A 32 1.13 2.27 -3.98
C MET A 32 0.09 3.31 -3.57
N ILE A 33 -0.26 4.15 -4.53
CA ILE A 33 -1.34 5.11 -4.43
C ILE A 33 -2.27 4.87 -5.61
N GLU A 34 -3.55 4.72 -5.34
CA GLU A 34 -4.59 4.58 -6.35
C GLU A 34 -5.54 5.77 -6.29
N ARG A 35 -5.95 6.29 -7.45
CA ARG A 35 -6.95 7.34 -7.55
C ARG A 35 -8.33 6.72 -7.74
N LEU A 36 -9.17 6.83 -6.72
CA LEU A 36 -10.55 6.35 -6.74
C LEU A 36 -11.49 7.46 -6.28
N ASP A 37 -12.57 7.68 -7.03
CA ASP A 37 -13.59 8.70 -6.75
C ASP A 37 -13.04 10.11 -6.47
N GLY A 38 -11.98 10.47 -7.21
CA GLY A 38 -11.32 11.77 -7.08
C GLY A 38 -10.37 11.90 -5.88
N ARG A 39 -10.22 10.87 -5.04
CA ARG A 39 -9.30 10.82 -3.91
C ARG A 39 -8.09 9.92 -4.21
N TYR A 40 -7.03 10.08 -3.43
CA TYR A 40 -5.80 9.30 -3.51
C TYR A 40 -5.71 8.35 -2.32
N LEU A 41 -5.84 7.06 -2.56
CA LEU A 41 -5.78 6.01 -1.55
C LEU A 41 -4.35 5.48 -1.48
N ALA A 42 -3.67 5.69 -0.36
CA ALA A 42 -2.32 5.18 -0.16
C ALA A 42 -2.37 3.81 0.53
N SER A 43 -1.48 2.90 0.12
CA SER A 43 -1.30 1.57 0.71
C SER A 43 0.18 1.24 0.86
N ASP A 44 0.54 0.47 1.88
CA ASP A 44 1.92 -0.02 2.05
C ASP A 44 2.25 -1.24 1.18
N ALA A 45 3.49 -1.71 1.29
CA ALA A 45 4.01 -2.89 0.62
C ALA A 45 3.19 -4.18 0.87
N LYS A 46 2.41 -4.23 1.96
CA LYS A 46 1.55 -5.35 2.34
C LYS A 46 0.08 -5.16 1.92
N GLY A 47 -0.23 -4.05 1.24
CA GLY A 47 -1.58 -3.69 0.84
C GLY A 47 -2.45 -3.13 1.97
N ARG A 48 -1.85 -2.76 3.12
CA ARG A 48 -2.61 -2.11 4.20
C ARG A 48 -2.84 -0.65 3.84
N GLY A 49 -4.11 -0.24 3.82
CA GLY A 49 -4.48 1.14 3.58
C GLY A 49 -3.89 2.08 4.63
N ARG A 50 -3.21 3.13 4.16
CA ARG A 50 -2.57 4.19 4.96
C ARG A 50 -3.45 5.43 5.09
N GLY A 51 -4.42 5.59 4.21
CA GLY A 51 -5.37 6.69 4.25
C GLY A 51 -5.93 7.03 2.88
N SER A 52 -6.82 8.02 2.87
CA SER A 52 -7.39 8.59 1.65
C SER A 52 -7.24 10.10 1.69
N PHE A 53 -6.53 10.63 0.71
CA PHE A 53 -6.08 12.02 0.64
C PHE A 53 -6.72 12.75 -0.52
N GLU A 54 -6.80 14.06 -0.43
CA GLU A 54 -7.30 14.90 -1.53
C GLU A 54 -6.20 15.20 -2.54
N GLY A 55 -4.93 15.21 -2.10
CA GLY A 55 -3.77 15.42 -2.94
C GLY A 55 -2.83 14.22 -3.06
N LEU A 56 -2.23 14.04 -4.24
CA LEU A 56 -1.21 13.01 -4.48
C LEU A 56 0.02 13.19 -3.57
N ALA A 57 0.46 14.42 -3.36
CA ALA A 57 1.63 14.71 -2.53
C ALA A 57 1.44 14.25 -1.07
N GLU A 58 0.24 14.45 -0.51
CA GLU A 58 -0.10 14.00 0.84
C GLU A 58 -0.08 12.46 0.94
N ALA A 59 -0.61 11.79 -0.09
CA ALA A 59 -0.58 10.34 -0.19
C ALA A 59 0.86 9.80 -0.31
N GLN A 60 1.75 10.48 -1.04
CA GLN A 60 3.17 10.10 -1.16
C GLN A 60 3.90 10.23 0.16
N VAL A 61 3.65 11.30 0.93
CA VAL A 61 4.21 11.47 2.28
C VAL A 61 3.72 10.34 3.21
N ALA A 62 2.46 9.93 3.10
CA ALA A 62 1.90 8.85 3.90
C ALA A 62 2.54 7.47 3.59
N VAL A 63 2.99 7.24 2.35
CA VAL A 63 3.74 6.02 1.99
C VAL A 63 5.17 6.07 2.54
N ASP A 64 5.84 7.22 2.51
CA ASP A 64 7.21 7.37 3.02
C ASP A 64 7.31 7.30 4.56
N GLY A 65 6.33 7.85 5.27
CA GLY A 65 6.37 8.08 6.72
C GLY A 65 6.48 6.84 7.62
N GLU A 66 6.23 5.62 7.14
CA GLU A 66 6.35 4.39 7.94
C GLU A 66 7.49 3.45 7.57
N ASP A 67 8.14 3.61 6.41
CA ASP A 67 9.33 2.79 6.12
C ASP A 67 10.48 3.11 7.06
N VAL A 68 10.60 4.37 7.50
CA VAL A 68 11.55 4.78 8.54
C VAL A 68 11.24 4.08 9.87
N ALA A 69 9.96 3.98 10.24
CA ALA A 69 9.54 3.31 11.46
C ALA A 69 9.68 1.79 11.39
N ALA A 70 9.50 1.17 10.22
CA ALA A 70 9.65 -0.27 10.03
C ALA A 70 11.11 -0.73 9.92
N HIS A 71 12.01 0.13 9.42
CA HIS A 71 13.45 -0.15 9.34
C HIS A 71 14.10 -0.17 10.73
N ASP A 72 13.75 0.77 11.61
CA ASP A 72 14.27 0.84 12.98
C ASP A 72 13.62 -0.19 13.94
N ARG A 73 12.41 -0.70 13.64
CA ARG A 73 11.69 -1.66 14.49
C ARG A 73 12.20 -3.10 14.40
N ARG A 74 13.32 -3.37 13.75
CA ARG A 74 13.89 -4.73 13.68
C ARG A 74 14.60 -5.18 14.97
N GLU A 75 14.84 -4.29 15.94
CA GLU A 75 15.51 -4.67 17.19
C GLU A 75 14.59 -4.91 18.40
N ILE A 76 13.35 -4.39 18.43
CA ILE A 76 12.57 -4.36 19.70
C ILE A 76 11.31 -5.26 19.71
N LEU A 77 10.91 -5.86 18.58
CA LEU A 77 9.62 -6.59 18.49
C LEU A 77 9.72 -8.09 18.18
N MET A 78 10.80 -8.75 18.59
CA MET A 78 10.80 -10.23 18.61
C MET A 78 9.80 -10.83 19.61
N LEU A 79 9.11 -10.04 20.44
CA LEU A 79 8.51 -10.64 21.64
C LEU A 79 7.03 -11.07 21.60
N ARG A 80 6.08 -10.51 20.83
CA ARG A 80 4.64 -10.84 21.06
C ARG A 80 3.65 -10.68 19.90
N ALA A 81 3.91 -11.19 18.70
CA ALA A 81 2.88 -11.20 17.64
C ALA A 81 2.32 -12.60 17.41
N THR A 82 1.47 -13.04 18.35
CA THR A 82 0.55 -14.16 18.16
C THR A 82 -0.35 -13.85 16.96
N ILE A 83 -0.18 -14.60 15.86
CA ILE A 83 -1.02 -14.48 14.66
C ILE A 83 -2.38 -15.13 14.99
N ALA A 84 -3.39 -14.31 15.29
CA ALA A 84 -4.78 -14.75 15.27
C ALA A 84 -5.30 -14.64 13.83
N LEU A 85 -5.54 -15.81 13.25
CA LEU A 85 -6.01 -16.07 11.90
C LEU A 85 -7.54 -15.92 11.82
N THR A 86 -8.03 -14.91 11.12
CA THR A 86 -9.44 -14.82 10.68
C THR A 86 -9.46 -13.84 9.49
N GLY A 87 -9.55 -14.25 8.23
CA GLY A 87 -10.61 -15.08 7.66
C GLY A 87 -11.51 -14.15 6.84
N LEU A 88 -11.13 -13.79 5.62
CA LEU A 88 -12.00 -13.08 4.68
C LEU A 88 -12.05 -13.85 3.36
N THR A 89 -12.74 -14.98 3.40
CA THR A 89 -13.03 -15.80 2.23
C THR A 89 -14.49 -15.57 1.84
N THR A 90 -14.70 -15.16 0.59
CA THR A 90 -15.91 -15.36 -0.25
C THR A 90 -17.24 -14.69 0.17
N LEU A 91 -17.54 -13.55 -0.44
CA LEU A 91 -18.93 -13.08 -0.68
C LEU A 91 -19.09 -12.94 -2.20
N GLY A 92 -19.75 -13.91 -2.86
CA GLY A 92 -19.95 -13.80 -4.31
C GLY A 92 -20.52 -14.97 -5.10
N LEU A 93 -20.99 -16.07 -4.49
CA LEU A 93 -21.70 -17.14 -5.23
C LEU A 93 -22.87 -17.70 -4.42
N ALA A 94 -23.94 -16.92 -4.24
CA ALA A 94 -25.19 -17.43 -3.67
C ALA A 94 -26.46 -16.73 -4.19
N TYR A 95 -26.44 -16.14 -5.38
CA TYR A 95 -27.65 -15.55 -5.99
C TYR A 95 -28.25 -16.39 -7.14
N GLY A 96 -27.68 -17.57 -7.44
CA GLY A 96 -28.05 -18.38 -8.60
C GLY A 96 -29.12 -19.46 -8.38
N ILE A 97 -29.64 -19.66 -7.16
CA ILE A 97 -30.55 -20.79 -6.86
C ILE A 97 -31.81 -20.31 -6.16
N PHE A 98 -32.50 -19.31 -6.71
CA PHE A 98 -33.86 -18.94 -6.26
C PHE A 98 -34.90 -18.91 -7.39
N GLN A 99 -34.58 -19.41 -8.58
CA GLN A 99 -35.53 -19.43 -9.71
C GLN A 99 -35.43 -20.74 -10.50
N LEU A 100 -35.79 -21.88 -9.89
CA LEU A 100 -36.30 -23.06 -10.62
C LEU A 100 -36.83 -24.15 -9.65
N ALA A 101 -38.05 -23.97 -9.15
CA ALA A 101 -38.99 -25.04 -8.78
C ALA A 101 -40.25 -24.38 -8.19
N SER A 102 -41.04 -23.79 -9.09
CA SER A 102 -42.46 -23.55 -8.87
C SER A 102 -43.25 -24.69 -9.51
#